data_AF-A0A7X9KPD2-F1
#
_entry.id   AF-A0A7X9KPD2-F1
#
_cell.length_a   1.000
_cell.length_b   1.000
_cell.length_c   1.000
_cell.angle_alpha   90.00
_cell.angle_beta   90.00
_cell.angle_gamma   90.00
#
_symmetry.space_group_name_H-M   'P 1'
#
loop_
_entity.id
_entity.type
_entity.pdbx_description
1 polymer ?
#
loop_
_entity_poly.entity_id
_entity_poly.type
_entity_poly.pdbx_seq_one_letter_code
_entity_poly.pdbx_strand_id
1 'polypeptide(L)'
;MDRKIRIGAVSYLNTKPLLYGFEKGLLDTETSIITDYPAALAEKLLHDDIDVGLIPAAILPALKERHIISEFCIAASKPVASVCIFSEVPITAVK
;
A
#
# COMPACT_ATOMS: atom_id res chain seq x y z
N MET A 1 5.71 -3.34 26.45
CA MET A 1 4.95 -3.04 25.22
C MET A 1 5.16 -4.25 24.35
N ASP A 2 4.24 -5.22 24.42
CA ASP A 2 4.57 -6.63 24.16
C ASP A 2 3.96 -7.17 22.85
N ARG A 3 3.65 -6.28 21.90
CA ARG A 3 3.06 -6.65 20.61
C ARG A 3 3.92 -6.09 19.48
N LYS A 4 4.27 -6.97 18.52
CA LYS A 4 4.88 -6.56 17.25
C LYS A 4 3.92 -5.66 16.46
N ILE A 5 4.44 -4.63 15.82
CA ILE A 5 3.66 -3.74 14.95
C ILE A 5 3.26 -4.51 13.69
N ARG A 6 1.96 -4.55 13.39
CA ARG A 6 1.41 -5.23 12.22
C ARG A 6 1.47 -4.29 11.01
N ILE A 7 2.33 -4.59 10.05
CA ILE A 7 2.55 -3.76 8.86
C ILE A 7 1.92 -4.43 7.65
N GLY A 8 0.95 -3.77 7.02
CA GLY A 8 0.42 -4.11 5.71
C GLY A 8 1.27 -3.51 4.59
N ALA A 9 1.82 -4.35 3.72
CA ALA A 9 2.60 -3.93 2.57
C ALA A 9 2.01 -4.47 1.26
N VAL A 10 1.92 -3.63 0.23
CA VAL A 10 1.32 -4.04 -1.05
C VAL A 10 2.16 -5.14 -1.69
N SER A 11 1.53 -6.18 -2.25
CA SER A 11 2.19 -7.27 -2.99
C SER A 11 2.43 -6.96 -4.48
N TYR A 12 2.81 -5.74 -4.82
CA TYR A 12 3.10 -5.31 -6.20
C TYR A 12 4.59 -5.18 -6.49
N LEU A 13 4.96 -5.18 -7.77
CA LEU A 13 6.37 -5.07 -8.16
C LEU A 13 7.02 -3.76 -7.71
N ASN A 14 6.25 -2.67 -7.62
CA ASN A 14 6.74 -1.36 -7.20
C ASN A 14 7.10 -1.27 -5.70
N THR A 15 6.65 -2.21 -4.87
CA THR A 15 6.98 -2.27 -3.43
C THR A 15 8.10 -3.25 -3.11
N LYS A 16 8.55 -4.06 -4.08
CA LYS A 16 9.65 -5.03 -3.89
C LYS A 16 10.91 -4.41 -3.26
N PRO A 17 11.38 -3.22 -3.65
CA PRO A 17 12.56 -2.63 -3.00
C PRO A 17 12.39 -2.40 -1.51
N LEU A 18 11.19 -2.00 -1.07
CA LEU A 18 10.86 -1.83 0.34
C LEU A 18 10.79 -3.18 1.07
N LEU A 19 10.07 -4.15 0.49
CA LEU A 19 9.92 -5.50 1.05
C LEU A 19 11.26 -6.22 1.20
N TYR A 20 12.18 -6.02 0.25
CA TYR A 20 13.51 -6.62 0.29
C TYR A 20 14.28 -6.29 1.57
N GLY A 21 14.17 -5.05 2.08
CA GLY A 21 14.82 -4.68 3.34
C GLY A 21 14.30 -5.50 4.51
N PHE A 22 12.98 -5.64 4.61
CA PHE A 22 12.33 -6.46 5.62
C PHE A 22 12.65 -7.96 5.48
N GLU A 23 12.66 -8.49 4.26
CA GLU A 23 13.07 -9.88 3.97
C GLU A 23 14.53 -10.17 4.37
N LYS A 24 15.36 -9.13 4.53
CA LYS A 24 16.75 -9.23 5.01
C LYS A 24 16.89 -9.03 6.52
N GLY A 25 15.78 -9.01 7.25
CA GLY A 25 15.76 -8.98 8.71
C GLY A 25 15.64 -7.59 9.30
N LEU A 26 15.37 -6.56 8.50
CA LEU A 26 15.11 -5.22 9.01
C LEU A 26 13.84 -5.24 9.86
N LEU A 27 13.95 -4.89 11.15
CA LEU A 27 12.83 -4.78 12.11
C LEU A 27 12.09 -6.10 12.42
N ASP A 28 12.70 -7.27 12.20
CA ASP A 28 12.08 -8.59 12.41
C ASP A 28 11.58 -8.83 13.85
N THR A 29 12.27 -8.26 14.84
CA THR A 29 11.89 -8.39 16.26
C THR A 29 10.73 -7.48 16.64
N GLU A 30 10.54 -6.39 15.90
CA GLU A 30 9.60 -5.30 16.23
C GLU A 30 8.32 -5.36 15.40
N THR A 31 8.36 -5.99 14.22
CA THR A 31 7.29 -5.92 13.22
C THR A 31 6.83 -7.31 12.75
N SER A 32 5.56 -7.38 12.33
CA SER A 32 4.97 -8.52 11.62
C SER A 32 4.40 -8.00 10.30
N ILE A 33 4.87 -8.54 9.18
CA ILE A 33 4.51 -8.03 7.86
C ILE A 33 3.49 -8.94 7.21
N ILE A 34 2.42 -8.32 6.72
CA ILE A 34 1.35 -8.95 5.96
C ILE A 34 1.37 -8.34 4.57
N THR A 35 1.45 -9.19 3.55
CA THR A 35 1.40 -8.74 2.16
C THR A 35 0.05 -9.06 1.53
N ASP A 36 -0.55 -8.06 0.88
CA ASP A 36 -1.84 -8.21 0.22
C ASP A 36 -2.01 -7.14 -0.89
N TYR A 37 -3.09 -7.21 -1.66
CA TYR A 37 -3.42 -6.16 -2.62
C TYR A 37 -3.94 -4.89 -1.91
N PRO A 38 -3.83 -3.70 -2.51
CA PRO A 38 -4.05 -2.43 -1.81
C PRO A 38 -5.44 -2.27 -1.19
N ALA A 39 -6.49 -2.76 -1.85
CA ALA A 39 -7.85 -2.68 -1.34
C ALA A 39 -8.07 -3.59 -0.12
N ALA A 40 -7.47 -4.80 -0.08
CA ALA A 40 -7.52 -5.63 1.12
C ALA A 40 -6.75 -5.01 2.29
N LEU A 41 -5.60 -4.37 2.04
CA LEU A 41 -4.86 -3.67 3.10
C LEU A 41 -5.64 -2.48 3.65
N ALA A 42 -6.37 -1.76 2.79
CA ALA A 42 -7.27 -0.69 3.20
C ALA A 42 -8.36 -1.19 4.17
N GLU A 43 -9.03 -2.28 3.82
CA GLU A 43 -10.03 -2.92 4.68
C GLU A 43 -9.40 -3.40 6.00
N LYS A 44 -8.23 -4.03 5.95
CA LYS A 44 -7.50 -4.46 7.15
C LYS A 44 -7.15 -3.28 8.06
N LEU A 45 -6.76 -2.13 7.51
CA LEU A 45 -6.47 -0.94 8.30
C LEU A 45 -7.74 -0.36 8.93
N LEU A 46 -8.85 -0.35 8.19
CA LEU A 46 -10.15 0.13 8.68
C LEU A 46 -10.71 -0.73 9.82
N HIS A 47 -10.42 -2.04 9.81
CA HIS A 47 -10.88 -3.00 10.82
C HIS A 47 -9.87 -3.25 11.95
N ASP A 48 -8.77 -2.50 12.02
CA ASP A 48 -7.69 -2.70 13.02
C ASP A 48 -7.06 -4.10 12.95
N ASP A 49 -6.99 -4.71 11.76
CA ASP A 49 -6.23 -5.94 11.50
C ASP A 49 -4.74 -5.65 11.27
N ILE A 50 -4.40 -4.43 10.84
CA ILE A 50 -3.03 -3.91 10.70
C ILE A 50 -2.91 -2.54 11.37
N ASP A 51 -1.70 -2.21 11.83
CA ASP A 51 -1.39 -0.96 12.53
C ASP A 51 -0.89 0.13 11.57
N VAL A 52 -0.13 -0.31 10.56
CA VAL A 52 0.49 0.56 9.55
C VAL A 52 0.22 -0.07 8.20
N GLY A 53 -0.17 0.74 7.21
CA GLY A 53 -0.46 0.25 5.86
C GLY A 53 0.12 1.12 4.77
N LEU A 54 0.78 0.50 3.78
CA LEU A 54 0.99 1.13 2.48
C LEU A 54 -0.29 0.94 1.65
N ILE A 55 -1.18 1.94 1.66
CA ILE A 55 -2.53 1.87 1.09
C ILE A 55 -2.73 2.92 -0.03
N PRO A 56 -3.77 2.77 -0.88
CA PRO A 56 -4.11 3.79 -1.86
C PRO A 56 -4.48 5.11 -1.19
N ALA A 57 -3.98 6.23 -1.72
CA ALA A 57 -4.31 7.56 -1.21
C ALA A 57 -5.83 7.86 -1.21
N ALA A 58 -6.58 7.22 -2.11
CA ALA A 58 -8.04 7.34 -2.20
C ALA A 58 -8.78 6.84 -0.95
N ILE A 59 -8.15 6.01 -0.11
CA ILE A 59 -8.74 5.46 1.12
C ILE A 59 -8.64 6.44 2.29
N LEU A 60 -7.71 7.40 2.24
CA LEU A 60 -7.47 8.31 3.36
C LEU A 60 -8.75 8.98 3.88
N PRO A 61 -9.71 9.47 3.05
CA PRO A 61 -10.94 10.08 3.54
C PRO A 61 -11.88 9.13 4.31
N ALA A 62 -11.78 7.81 4.09
CA ALA A 62 -12.60 6.82 4.77
C ALA A 62 -12.10 6.49 6.20
N LEU A 63 -10.84 6.83 6.51
CA LEU A 63 -10.26 6.62 7.84
C LEU A 63 -10.83 7.65 8.82
N LYS A 64 -11.40 7.17 9.93
CA LYS A 64 -11.90 8.04 11.02
C LYS A 64 -10.78 8.87 11.64
N GLU A 65 -9.61 8.27 11.75
CA GLU A 65 -8.38 8.89 12.22
C GLU A 65 -7.23 8.37 11.36
N ARG A 66 -6.29 9.24 10.97
CA ARG A 66 -5.15 8.85 10.14
C ARG A 66 -3.91 9.66 10.50
N HIS A 67 -2.78 8.97 10.48
CA HIS A 67 -1.47 9.55 10.72
C HIS A 67 -0.54 9.15 9.57
N ILE A 68 0.11 10.12 8.94
CA ILE A 68 1.19 9.86 7.99
C ILE A 68 2.48 9.81 8.79
N ILE A 69 3.07 8.62 8.90
CA ILE A 69 4.22 8.36 9.79
C ILE A 69 5.58 8.46 9.08
N SER A 70 5.58 8.79 7.79
CA SER A 70 6.78 8.83 6.96
C SER A 70 6.60 9.77 5.78
N GLU A 71 7.71 10.35 5.31
CA GLU A 71 7.76 11.13 4.06
C GLU A 71 7.91 10.25 2.81
N PHE A 72 7.95 8.92 2.96
CA PHE A 72 8.09 7.98 1.85
C PHE A 72 6.74 7.42 1.38
N CYS A 73 6.55 7.35 0.06
CA CYS A 73 5.37 6.74 -0.56
C CYS A 73 5.72 6.15 -1.94
N ILE A 74 4.78 5.44 -2.56
CA ILE A 74 4.86 5.04 -3.96
C ILE A 74 4.21 6.15 -4.82
N ALA A 75 5.04 6.88 -5.55
CA ALA A 75 4.60 7.98 -6.40
C ALA A 75 5.45 8.05 -7.69
N ALA A 76 4.93 8.76 -8.69
CA ALA A 76 5.62 9.04 -9.94
C ALA A 76 5.26 10.46 -10.42
N SER A 77 6.26 11.20 -10.91
CA SER A 77 6.08 12.52 -11.54
C SER A 77 5.93 12.46 -13.06
N LYS A 78 6.04 11.26 -13.63
CA LYS A 78 5.96 10.97 -15.07
C LYS A 78 5.01 9.78 -15.30
N PRO A 79 4.59 9.52 -16.54
CA PRO A 79 3.76 8.37 -16.85
C PRO A 79 4.36 7.08 -16.32
N VAL A 80 3.50 6.22 -15.77
CA VAL A 80 3.86 4.87 -15.32
C VAL A 80 3.34 3.87 -16.33
N ALA A 81 4.09 2.78 -16.55
CA ALA A 81 3.67 1.71 -17.46
C ALA A 81 2.63 0.74 -16.86
N SER A 82 2.29 0.92 -15.58
CA SER A 82 1.43 0.00 -14.81
C SER A 82 0.01 0.52 -14.55
N VAL A 83 -0.32 1.72 -15.01
CA VAL A 83 -1.68 2.29 -14.91
C VAL A 83 -2.08 2.76 -16.30
N CYS A 84 -2.82 1.90 -16.99
CA CYS A 84 -3.14 2.07 -18.41
C CYS A 84 -4.64 1.90 -18.62
N ILE A 85 -5.20 2.72 -19.50
CA ILE A 85 -6.57 2.56 -20.00
C ILE A 85 -6.46 2.00 -21.42
N PHE A 86 -7.03 0.82 -21.66
CA PHE A 86 -7.06 0.18 -22.97
C PHE A 86 -8.48 0.23 -23.52
N SER A 87 -8.62 0.55 -24.81
CA SER A 87 -9.90 0.62 -25.50
C SER A 87 -9.71 0.27 -26.98
N GLU A 88 -10.66 -0.47 -27.54
CA GLU A 88 -10.70 -0.78 -28.97
C GLU A 88 -11.30 0.36 -29.81
N VAL A 89 -11.92 1.35 -29.14
CA VAL A 89 -12.46 2.56 -29.75
C VAL A 89 -11.81 3.81 -29.14
N PRO A 90 -11.88 4.99 -29.79
CA PRO A 90 -11.45 6.23 -29.17
C PRO A 90 -12.13 6.44 -27.81
N ILE A 91 -11.42 7.03 -26.83
CA ILE A 91 -11.93 7.19 -25.46
C ILE A 91 -13.26 7.95 -25.40
N THR A 92 -13.49 8.86 -26.35
CA THR A 92 -14.74 9.64 -26.49
C THR A 92 -15.93 8.81 -26.96
N ALA A 93 -15.72 7.56 -27.37
CA ALA A 93 -16.75 6.62 -27.82
C ALA A 93 -17.01 5.48 -26.82
N VAL A 94 -16.34 5.46 -25.66
CA VAL A 94 -16.63 4.54 -24.55
C VAL A 94 -17.97 4.94 -23.92
N LYS A 95 -18.88 3.96 -23.73
CA LYS A 95 -20.24 4.16 -23.19
C LYS A 95 -20.30 4.04 -21.68
#